data_AF-A0A8D8MN68-F1
#
_entry.id   AF-A0A8D8MN68-F1
#
_cell.length_a   1.000
_cell.length_b   1.000
_cell.length_c   1.000
_cell.angle_alpha   90.00
_cell.angle_beta   90.00
_cell.angle_gamma   90.00
#
_symmetry.space_group_name_H-M   'P 1'
#
loop_
_entity.id
_entity.type
_entity.pdbx_description
1 polymer ?
#
loop_
_entity_poly.entity_id
_entity_poly.type
_entity_poly.pdbx_seq_one_letter_code
_entity_poly.pdbx_strand_id
1 'polypeptide(L)'
;LIPFTVMLVIAGLPLMFMELSLAQYAGLGPAVLFKRLSPLLQGLGFGMVLVALVVMLYYNVILAWTLFYMLASFEEPLPWKGCHHAWTSRQCYSYDEESKCLDLNGTYYMRECYANASLIANFTKVAKKPPAEEFFKVACTGSS
;
A
#
# COMPACT_ATOMS: atom_id res chain seq x y z
N LEU A 1 -11.22 21.64 -3.46
CA LEU A 1 -11.93 21.11 -4.65
C LEU A 1 -11.90 22.10 -5.83
N ILE A 2 -12.32 23.35 -5.62
CA ILE A 2 -12.35 24.41 -6.66
C ILE A 2 -11.03 24.53 -7.48
N PRO A 3 -9.83 24.64 -6.87
CA PRO A 3 -8.60 24.75 -7.65
C PRO A 3 -8.28 23.48 -8.46
N PHE A 4 -8.64 22.31 -7.93
CA PHE A 4 -8.43 21.02 -8.61
C PHE A 4 -9.31 20.91 -9.86
N THR A 5 -10.61 21.25 -9.75
CA THR A 5 -11.53 21.18 -10.89
C THR A 5 -11.19 22.20 -11.98
N VAL A 6 -10.78 23.42 -11.60
CA VAL A 6 -10.35 24.45 -12.55
C VAL A 6 -9.11 24.00 -13.34
N MET A 7 -8.09 23.48 -12.66
CA MET A 7 -6.87 22.98 -13.33
C MET A 7 -7.14 21.73 -14.18
N LEU A 8 -8.06 20.86 -13.74
CA LEU A 8 -8.46 19.68 -14.51
C LEU A 8 -9.14 20.07 -15.82
N VAL A 9 -10.06 21.05 -15.80
CA VAL A 9 -10.76 21.49 -17.02
C VAL A 9 -9.85 22.29 -17.95
N ILE A 10 -9.01 23.17 -17.41
CA ILE A 10 -8.17 24.07 -18.22
C ILE A 10 -6.93 23.36 -18.78
N ALA A 11 -6.32 22.43 -18.05
CA ALA A 11 -5.09 21.76 -18.47
C ALA A 11 -5.28 20.26 -18.69
N GLY A 12 -5.93 19.56 -17.76
CA GLY A 12 -6.09 18.10 -17.83
C GLY A 12 -6.91 17.63 -19.05
N LEU A 13 -8.11 18.18 -19.22
CA LEU A 13 -9.02 17.83 -20.30
C LEU A 13 -8.44 18.11 -21.70
N PRO A 14 -7.83 19.28 -21.98
CA PRO A 14 -7.21 19.51 -23.28
C PRO A 14 -5.98 18.64 -23.53
N LEU A 15 -5.16 18.34 -22.51
CA LEU A 15 -4.03 17.42 -22.66
C LEU A 15 -4.48 15.99 -23.00
N MET A 16 -5.48 15.48 -22.29
CA MET A 16 -6.07 14.16 -22.56
C MET A 16 -6.71 14.10 -23.95
N PHE A 17 -7.44 15.15 -24.35
CA PHE A 17 -8.04 15.23 -25.68
C PHE A 17 -6.98 15.26 -26.80
N MET A 18 -5.91 16.05 -26.62
CA MET A 18 -4.78 16.08 -27.55
C MET A 18 -4.11 14.70 -27.67
N GLU A 19 -3.85 14.03 -26.55
CA GLU A 19 -3.22 12.71 -26.53
C GLU A 19 -4.09 11.65 -27.23
N LEU A 20 -5.39 11.62 -26.92
CA LEU A 20 -6.32 10.67 -27.54
C LEU A 20 -6.49 10.91 -29.04
N SER A 21 -6.64 12.16 -29.47
CA SER A 21 -6.76 12.50 -30.89
C SER A 21 -5.49 12.16 -31.67
N LEU A 22 -4.30 12.42 -31.09
CA LEU A 22 -3.02 12.00 -31.68
C LEU A 22 -2.87 10.49 -31.74
N ALA A 23 -3.25 9.77 -30.69
CA ALA A 23 -3.21 8.30 -30.64
C ALA A 23 -4.12 7.68 -31.71
N GLN A 24 -5.34 8.20 -31.87
CA GLN A 24 -6.30 7.75 -32.87
C GLN A 24 -5.86 8.08 -34.30
N TYR A 25 -5.30 9.26 -34.55
CA TYR A 25 -4.83 9.66 -35.86
C TYR A 25 -3.59 8.88 -36.31
N ALA A 26 -2.65 8.65 -35.38
CA ALA A 26 -1.38 8.02 -35.72
C ALA A 26 -1.46 6.50 -35.84
N GLY A 27 -2.27 5.83 -35.00
CA GLY A 27 -2.31 4.37 -34.91
C GLY A 27 -0.95 3.73 -34.60
N LEU A 28 -0.01 4.51 -34.07
CA LEU A 28 1.39 4.15 -33.86
C LEU A 28 1.75 4.39 -32.39
N GLY A 29 2.70 3.62 -31.87
CA GLY A 29 3.21 3.83 -30.51
C GLY A 29 3.87 5.21 -30.33
N PRO A 30 3.89 5.75 -29.09
CA PRO A 30 4.33 7.12 -28.81
C PRO A 30 5.77 7.40 -29.26
N ALA A 31 6.70 6.44 -29.12
CA ALA A 31 8.08 6.59 -29.58
C ALA A 31 8.19 6.85 -31.11
N VAL A 32 7.34 6.19 -31.90
CA VAL A 32 7.33 6.33 -33.37
C VAL A 32 6.51 7.56 -33.78
N LEU A 33 5.43 7.86 -33.06
CA LEU A 33 4.59 9.03 -33.28
C LEU A 33 5.38 10.34 -33.15
N PHE A 34 6.08 10.55 -32.03
CA PHE A 34 6.81 11.80 -31.81
C PHE A 34 7.99 11.94 -32.79
N LYS A 35 8.63 10.84 -33.19
CA LYS A 35 9.65 10.85 -34.25
C LYS A 35 9.08 11.30 -35.60
N ARG A 36 7.83 10.92 -35.93
CA ARG A 36 7.16 11.30 -37.19
C ARG A 36 6.62 12.73 -37.17
N LEU A 37 6.23 13.23 -36.00
CA LEU A 37 5.72 14.60 -35.83
C LEU A 37 6.84 15.63 -35.92
N SER A 38 7.92 15.45 -35.14
CA SER A 38 9.15 16.23 -35.27
C SER A 38 10.35 15.48 -34.69
N PRO A 39 11.50 15.45 -35.37
CA PRO A 39 12.68 14.76 -34.87
C PRO A 39 13.21 15.34 -33.54
N LEU A 40 12.86 16.59 -33.22
CA LEU A 40 13.22 17.23 -31.96
C LEU A 40 12.47 16.64 -30.75
N LEU A 41 11.24 16.15 -30.94
CA LEU A 41 10.41 15.57 -29.88
C LEU A 41 10.63 14.07 -29.68
N GLN A 42 11.59 13.46 -30.39
CA GLN A 42 11.86 12.03 -30.30
C GLN A 42 12.12 11.56 -28.85
N GLY A 43 12.81 12.37 -28.04
CA GLY A 43 13.08 12.05 -26.64
C GLY A 43 11.82 11.92 -25.78
N LEU A 44 10.76 12.68 -26.08
CA LEU A 44 9.49 12.63 -25.35
C LEU A 44 8.80 11.28 -25.49
N GLY A 45 8.78 10.73 -26.71
CA GLY A 45 8.17 9.42 -26.99
C GLY A 45 8.89 8.27 -26.29
N PHE A 46 10.23 8.29 -26.24
CA PHE A 46 11.00 7.30 -25.47
C PHE A 46 10.79 7.47 -23.95
N GLY A 47 10.72 8.70 -23.46
CA GLY A 47 10.42 8.99 -22.06
C GLY A 47 9.06 8.42 -21.63
N MET A 48 8.02 8.58 -22.45
CA MET A 48 6.70 8.01 -22.18
C MET A 48 6.73 6.49 -22.06
N VAL A 49 7.46 5.80 -22.96
CA VAL A 49 7.61 4.34 -22.91
C VAL A 49 8.37 3.90 -21.65
N LEU A 50 9.44 4.61 -21.29
CA LEU A 50 10.21 4.32 -20.08
C LEU A 50 9.38 4.48 -18.80
N VAL A 51 8.63 5.59 -18.69
CA VAL A 51 7.74 5.83 -17.55
C VAL A 51 6.67 4.74 -17.48
N ALA A 52 6.04 4.38 -18.60
CA ALA A 52 5.06 3.31 -18.64
C ALA A 52 5.65 1.96 -18.18
N LEU A 53 6.89 1.65 -18.55
CA LEU A 53 7.57 0.43 -18.11
C LEU A 53 7.81 0.42 -16.60
N VAL A 54 8.32 1.51 -16.03
CA VAL A 54 8.53 1.62 -14.57
C VAL A 54 7.19 1.49 -13.83
N VAL A 55 6.15 2.15 -14.33
CA VAL A 55 4.79 2.09 -13.80
C VAL A 55 4.25 0.67 -13.81
N MET A 56 4.40 -0.04 -14.92
CA MET A 56 3.96 -1.44 -15.03
C MET A 56 4.68 -2.34 -14.02
N LEU A 57 5.99 -2.18 -13.83
CA LEU A 57 6.74 -3.03 -12.89
C LEU A 57 6.24 -2.91 -11.45
N TYR A 58 6.12 -1.70 -10.91
CA TYR A 58 5.69 -1.55 -9.51
C TYR A 58 4.20 -1.84 -9.31
N TYR A 59 3.33 -1.50 -10.28
CA TYR A 59 1.90 -1.77 -10.14
C TYR A 59 1.58 -3.26 -10.16
N ASN A 60 2.31 -4.06 -10.95
CA ASN A 60 2.13 -5.52 -10.91
C ASN A 60 2.45 -6.12 -9.53
N VAL A 61 3.43 -5.57 -8.81
CA VAL A 61 3.74 -5.99 -7.43
C VAL A 61 2.58 -5.64 -6.48
N ILE A 62 2.03 -4.43 -6.58
CA ILE A 62 0.88 -4.02 -5.77
C ILE A 62 -0.32 -4.92 -6.08
N LEU A 63 -0.61 -5.19 -7.35
CA LEU A 63 -1.69 -6.08 -7.76
C LEU A 63 -1.51 -7.49 -7.18
N ALA A 64 -0.30 -8.04 -7.23
CA ALA A 64 0.00 -9.34 -6.63
C ALA A 64 -0.31 -9.37 -5.13
N TRP A 65 0.09 -8.33 -4.38
CA TRP A 65 -0.26 -8.22 -2.95
C TRP A 65 -1.77 -8.11 -2.74
N THR A 66 -2.48 -7.29 -3.52
CA THR A 66 -3.94 -7.17 -3.38
C THR A 66 -4.66 -8.49 -3.64
N LEU A 67 -4.24 -9.26 -4.65
CA LEU A 67 -4.80 -10.57 -4.95
C LEU A 67 -4.48 -11.58 -3.84
N PHE A 68 -3.26 -11.57 -3.32
CA PHE A 68 -2.86 -12.41 -2.19
C PHE A 68 -3.73 -12.16 -0.95
N TYR A 69 -3.89 -10.90 -0.55
CA TYR A 69 -4.75 -10.54 0.59
C TYR A 69 -6.22 -10.80 0.33
N MET A 70 -6.70 -10.64 -0.91
CA MET A 70 -8.07 -10.98 -1.28
C MET A 70 -8.33 -12.49 -1.12
N LEU A 71 -7.42 -13.33 -1.61
CA LEU A 71 -7.56 -14.79 -1.50
C LEU A 71 -7.43 -15.25 -0.04
N ALA A 72 -6.47 -14.71 0.70
CA ALA A 72 -6.29 -15.03 2.12
C ALA A 72 -7.45 -14.53 3.01
N SER A 73 -8.30 -13.63 2.51
CA SER A 73 -9.51 -13.21 3.23
C SER A 73 -10.64 -14.25 3.19
N PHE A 74 -10.54 -15.29 2.34
CA PHE A 74 -11.47 -16.42 2.37
C PHE A 74 -11.14 -17.46 3.45
N GLU A 75 -10.01 -17.33 4.13
CA GLU A 75 -9.63 -18.20 5.24
C GLU A 75 -10.20 -17.67 6.56
N GLU A 76 -10.88 -18.55 7.31
CA GLU A 76 -11.33 -18.28 8.68
C GLU A 76 -10.59 -19.21 9.66
N PRO A 77 -9.84 -18.68 10.66
CA PRO A 77 -9.60 -17.27 10.96
C PRO A 77 -8.58 -16.61 10.01
N LEU A 78 -8.72 -15.29 9.79
CA LEU A 78 -7.81 -14.52 8.92
C LEU A 78 -6.36 -14.65 9.42
N PRO A 79 -5.38 -14.84 8.52
CA PRO A 79 -4.01 -15.15 8.92
C PRO A 79 -3.32 -13.97 9.64
N TRP A 80 -3.73 -12.72 9.40
CA TRP A 80 -3.23 -11.54 10.11
C TRP A 80 -4.08 -11.14 11.34
N LYS A 81 -4.98 -12.01 11.81
CA LYS A 81 -5.79 -11.76 13.00
C LYS A 81 -5.10 -12.30 14.25
N GLY A 82 -5.03 -11.46 15.28
CA GLY A 82 -4.43 -11.80 16.58
C GLY A 82 -2.90 -11.81 16.56
N CYS A 83 -2.31 -11.91 17.75
CA CYS A 83 -0.86 -11.83 17.95
C CYS A 83 -0.21 -13.18 18.26
N HIS A 84 -0.96 -14.29 18.23
CA HIS A 84 -0.50 -15.62 18.63
C HIS A 84 -0.02 -16.48 17.46
N HIS A 85 0.78 -15.91 16.57
CA HIS A 85 1.40 -16.66 15.47
C HIS A 85 2.90 -16.86 15.71
N ALA A 86 3.48 -17.87 15.05
CA ALA A 86 4.91 -18.19 15.17
C ALA A 86 5.83 -17.07 14.63
N TRP A 87 5.33 -16.27 13.70
CA TRP A 87 6.04 -15.17 13.06
C TRP A 87 5.88 -13.82 13.78
N THR A 88 5.11 -13.78 14.87
CA THR A 88 4.77 -12.53 15.58
C THR A 88 5.76 -12.23 16.71
N SER A 89 6.23 -10.99 16.77
CA SER A 89 7.12 -10.48 17.81
C SER A 89 6.40 -10.28 19.16
N ARG A 90 7.17 -10.03 20.24
CA ARG A 90 6.60 -9.70 21.56
C ARG A 90 5.91 -8.32 21.59
N GLN A 91 6.15 -7.47 20.58
CA GLN A 91 5.60 -6.13 20.48
C GLN A 91 4.27 -6.07 19.74
N CYS A 92 3.76 -7.22 19.29
CA CYS A 92 2.46 -7.26 18.65
C CYS A 92 1.35 -6.86 19.61
N TYR A 93 0.42 -6.08 19.09
CA TYR A 93 -0.66 -5.48 19.84
C TYR A 93 -2.01 -5.79 19.20
N SER A 94 -2.89 -6.46 19.95
CA SER A 94 -4.25 -6.81 19.54
C SER A 94 -5.29 -6.04 20.35
N TYR A 95 -6.16 -5.29 19.68
CA TYR A 95 -7.26 -4.57 20.33
C TYR A 95 -8.29 -5.52 20.98
N ASP A 96 -8.50 -6.69 20.39
CA ASP A 96 -9.45 -7.69 20.92
C ASP A 96 -8.95 -8.36 22.22
N GLU A 97 -7.63 -8.43 22.41
CA GLU A 97 -7.04 -8.98 23.64
C GLU A 97 -6.93 -7.90 24.73
N GLU A 98 -6.66 -6.65 24.34
CA GLU A 98 -6.71 -5.50 25.23
C GLU A 98 -8.10 -5.35 25.86
N SER A 99 -9.17 -5.36 25.06
CA SER A 99 -10.54 -5.19 25.57
C SER A 99 -10.90 -6.24 26.62
N LYS A 100 -10.60 -7.51 26.34
CA LYS A 100 -10.78 -8.62 27.29
C LYS A 100 -9.95 -8.47 28.57
N CYS A 101 -8.76 -7.88 28.47
CA CYS A 101 -7.90 -7.62 29.63
C CYS A 101 -8.43 -6.46 30.47
N LEU A 102 -8.94 -5.41 29.82
CA LEU A 102 -9.57 -4.28 30.49
C LEU A 102 -10.84 -4.69 31.24
N ASP A 103 -11.63 -5.62 30.69
CA ASP A 103 -12.80 -6.20 31.37
C ASP A 103 -12.43 -6.90 32.70
N LEU A 104 -11.19 -7.36 32.83
CA LEU A 104 -10.63 -7.99 34.03
C LEU A 104 -9.95 -6.98 34.97
N ASN A 105 -10.14 -5.67 34.76
CA ASN A 105 -9.40 -4.58 35.42
C ASN A 105 -7.87 -4.73 35.30
N GLY A 106 -7.41 -5.35 34.23
CA GLY A 106 -6.00 -5.55 33.92
C GLY A 106 -5.42 -4.49 32.99
N THR A 107 -4.11 -4.58 32.76
CA THR A 107 -3.35 -3.78 31.80
C THR A 107 -2.69 -4.72 30.79
N TYR A 108 -2.91 -4.47 29.49
CA TYR A 108 -2.37 -5.29 28.41
C TYR A 108 -0.98 -4.78 27.97
N TYR A 109 0.05 -5.62 28.08
CA TYR A 109 1.43 -5.28 27.75
C TYR A 109 2.18 -6.50 27.19
N MET A 110 2.90 -6.33 26.06
CA MET A 110 3.72 -7.37 25.43
C MET A 110 3.01 -8.72 25.22
N ARG A 111 1.75 -8.68 24.77
CA ARG A 111 0.84 -9.84 24.57
C ARG A 111 0.35 -10.52 25.85
N GLU A 112 0.60 -9.95 27.02
CA GLU A 112 0.13 -10.47 28.30
C GLU A 112 -0.78 -9.49 29.04
N CYS A 113 -1.69 -10.03 29.86
CA CYS A 113 -2.61 -9.27 30.69
C CYS A 113 -2.13 -9.27 32.15
N TYR A 114 -1.85 -8.09 32.71
CA TYR A 114 -1.37 -7.93 34.07
C TYR A 114 -2.45 -7.30 34.96
N ALA A 115 -2.81 -7.96 36.05
CA ALA A 115 -3.83 -7.50 37.00
C ALA A 115 -3.40 -6.28 37.86
N ASN A 116 -2.09 -6.01 37.99
CA ASN A 116 -1.58 -4.92 38.83
C ASN A 116 -0.99 -3.79 37.96
N ALA A 117 -1.70 -2.68 37.87
CA ALA A 117 -1.34 -1.51 37.05
C ALA A 117 -0.05 -0.78 37.49
N SER A 118 0.46 -1.03 38.70
CA SER A 118 1.52 -0.25 39.34
C SER A 118 2.96 -0.57 38.88
N LEU A 119 3.18 -1.63 38.07
CA LEU A 119 4.52 -2.02 37.59
C LEU A 119 4.84 -1.55 36.16
N ILE A 120 3.88 -0.95 35.43
CA ILE A 120 3.97 -0.81 33.96
C ILE A 120 3.93 0.66 33.48
N ALA A 121 3.64 1.64 34.34
CA ALA A 121 3.53 3.06 33.95
C ALA A 121 4.79 3.64 33.27
N ASN A 122 5.99 3.14 33.60
CA ASN A 122 7.25 3.53 32.96
C ASN A 122 7.52 2.82 31.61
N PHE A 123 6.81 1.74 31.29
CA PHE A 123 7.01 0.90 30.11
C PHE A 123 6.01 1.19 28.96
N THR A 124 5.09 2.15 29.14
CA THR A 124 4.05 2.52 28.15
C THR A 124 4.59 3.21 26.88
N LYS A 125 5.91 3.47 26.80
CA LYS A 125 6.57 4.09 25.63
C LYS A 125 7.03 3.10 24.55
N VAL A 126 6.59 1.84 24.60
CA VAL A 126 6.93 0.86 23.56
C VAL A 126 5.99 1.05 22.37
N ALA A 127 6.57 1.09 21.16
CA ALA A 127 5.81 1.18 19.92
C ALA A 127 4.93 -0.08 19.75
N LYS A 128 3.61 0.13 19.71
CA LYS A 128 2.62 -0.92 19.43
C LYS A 128 2.68 -1.29 17.96
N LYS A 129 2.84 -2.57 17.63
CA LYS A 129 2.80 -3.05 16.23
C LYS A 129 1.52 -3.84 15.99
N PRO A 130 0.69 -3.48 15.01
CA PRO A 130 -0.48 -4.26 14.67
C PRO A 130 -0.08 -5.58 13.98
N PRO A 131 -0.86 -6.66 14.15
CA PRO A 131 -0.54 -7.97 13.58
C PRO A 131 -0.48 -7.97 12.05
N ALA A 132 -1.25 -7.10 11.38
CA ALA A 132 -1.22 -6.96 9.93
C ALA A 132 0.10 -6.36 9.40
N GLU A 133 0.74 -5.45 10.14
CA GLU A 133 2.05 -4.90 9.76
C GLU A 133 3.12 -5.99 9.85
N GLU A 134 3.12 -6.78 10.92
CA GLU A 134 4.08 -7.86 11.09
C GLU A 134 3.86 -8.98 10.07
N PHE A 135 2.61 -9.31 9.78
CA PHE A 135 2.27 -10.26 8.72
C PHE A 135 2.77 -9.80 7.35
N PHE A 136 2.58 -8.52 7.01
CA PHE A 136 3.10 -7.95 5.76
C PHE A 136 4.63 -8.06 5.69
N LYS A 137 5.32 -7.74 6.79
CA LYS A 137 6.78 -7.83 6.84
C LYS A 137 7.26 -9.26 6.58
N VAL A 138 6.67 -10.24 7.23
CA VAL A 138 7.05 -11.66 7.07
C VAL A 138 6.71 -12.17 5.67
N ALA A 139 5.51 -11.90 5.19
CA ALA A 139 5.04 -12.36 3.88
C ALA A 139 5.82 -11.73 2.71
N CYS A 140 6.23 -10.47 2.81
CA CYS A 140 6.88 -9.75 1.72
C CYS A 140 8.40 -9.73 1.79
N THR A 141 9.00 -9.74 2.99
CA THR A 141 10.46 -9.62 3.16
C THR A 141 11.13 -10.89 3.67
N GLY A 142 10.35 -11.91 4.05
CA GLY A 142 10.88 -13.16 4.60
C GLY A 142 11.69 -12.99 5.89
N SER A 143 11.65 -11.81 6.52
CA SER A 143 12.38 -11.57 7.77
C SER A 143 11.56 -12.08 8.95
N SER A 144 12.04 -13.15 9.59
CA SER A 144 11.64 -13.60 10.94
C SER A 144 12.48 -12.89 12.00
#